data_AF-A0A392PE31-F1
#
_entry.id   AF-A0A392PE31-F1
#
_cell.length_a   1.000
_cell.length_b   1.000
_cell.length_c   1.000
_cell.angle_alpha   90.00
_cell.angle_beta   90.00
_cell.angle_gamma   90.00
#
_symmetry.space_group_name_H-M   'P 1'
#
loop_
_entity.id
_entity.type
_entity.pdbx_description
1 polymer ?
#
loop_
_entity_poly.entity_id
_entity_poly.type
_entity_poly.pdbx_seq_one_letter_code
_entity_poly.pdbx_strand_id
1 'polypeptide(L)'
;MPEGPNLETLLSVSSPVFIKHTKDHDAELVFAALGKVLYFLKTRKVKDMNEQACKDLQVFWDDLKKFKFDLTWLEPYVQFALGMKSYVERVMQVEKLKEDVVVLKLETERLEAKLVTAEVNLDVEKDLLKAKGFNEIDLDSELGCGSLKPKTFKLNLD
;
A
#
# COMPACT_ATOMS: atom_id res chain seq x y z
N MET A 1 -51.45 35.24 -77.00
CA MET A 1 -50.76 35.74 -75.79
C MET A 1 -50.57 34.52 -74.89
N PRO A 2 -49.35 34.00 -74.67
CA PRO A 2 -49.16 32.76 -73.94
C PRO A 2 -48.99 33.04 -72.44
N GLU A 3 -49.87 32.49 -71.61
CA GLU A 3 -49.64 32.36 -70.17
C GLU A 3 -48.67 31.19 -69.94
N GLY A 4 -47.56 31.48 -69.27
CA GLY A 4 -46.52 30.50 -68.96
C GLY A 4 -46.96 29.47 -67.89
N PRO A 5 -46.22 28.36 -67.75
CA PRO A 5 -46.58 27.30 -66.82
C PRO A 5 -46.35 27.73 -65.36
N ASN A 6 -47.39 27.58 -64.54
CA ASN A 6 -47.31 27.73 -63.08
C ASN A 6 -46.49 26.57 -62.50
N LEU A 7 -45.25 26.87 -62.11
CA LEU A 7 -44.41 26.03 -61.27
C LEU A 7 -44.89 26.21 -59.83
N GLU A 8 -45.74 25.31 -59.31
CA GLU A 8 -45.78 24.86 -57.89
C GLU A 8 -46.60 23.56 -57.74
N THR A 9 -46.57 22.69 -58.75
CA THR A 9 -46.84 21.26 -58.54
C THR A 9 -45.48 20.58 -58.45
N LEU A 10 -44.92 20.41 -57.24
CA LEU A 10 -43.99 19.33 -56.84
C LEU A 10 -43.38 19.64 -55.47
N LEU A 11 -44.05 19.27 -54.38
CA LEU A 11 -43.35 18.75 -53.20
C LEU A 11 -44.14 17.57 -52.65
N SER A 12 -43.97 16.46 -53.37
CA SER A 12 -44.26 15.11 -52.91
C SER A 12 -43.45 14.83 -51.65
N VAL A 13 -44.17 14.59 -50.56
CA VAL A 13 -43.81 13.81 -49.36
C VAL A 13 -42.37 13.27 -49.36
N SER A 14 -41.43 14.04 -48.81
CA SER A 14 -40.18 13.47 -48.35
C SER A 14 -40.40 12.93 -46.95
N SER A 15 -40.61 11.62 -46.86
CA SER A 15 -40.69 10.88 -45.60
C SER A 15 -39.46 11.15 -44.73
N PRO A 16 -39.57 11.12 -43.39
CA PRO A 16 -38.39 11.17 -42.54
C PRO A 16 -37.49 9.98 -42.90
N VAL A 17 -36.30 10.30 -43.40
CA VAL A 17 -35.22 9.35 -43.66
C VAL A 17 -35.00 8.57 -42.36
N PHE A 18 -35.35 7.30 -42.38
CA PHE A 18 -35.10 6.39 -41.28
C PHE A 18 -33.59 6.12 -41.26
N ILE A 19 -32.85 6.92 -40.50
CA ILE A 19 -31.42 6.70 -40.28
C ILE A 19 -31.27 5.40 -39.48
N LYS A 20 -31.10 4.26 -40.16
CA LYS A 20 -30.62 3.03 -39.54
C LYS A 20 -29.11 3.10 -39.37
N HIS A 21 -28.63 3.86 -38.39
CA HIS A 21 -27.27 3.75 -37.87
C HIS A 21 -27.34 3.40 -36.38
N THR A 22 -27.61 2.13 -36.07
CA THR A 22 -27.72 1.66 -34.67
C THR A 22 -26.91 0.40 -34.40
N LYS A 23 -25.96 0.02 -35.29
CA LYS A 23 -25.04 -1.10 -35.03
C LYS A 23 -23.56 -0.68 -35.03
N ASP A 24 -23.14 0.20 -35.93
CA ASP A 24 -21.72 0.61 -36.00
C ASP A 24 -21.31 1.56 -34.86
N HIS A 25 -22.21 2.45 -34.43
CA HIS A 25 -21.89 3.43 -33.38
C HIS A 25 -21.55 2.76 -32.04
N ASP A 26 -22.27 1.70 -31.67
CA ASP A 26 -22.01 0.98 -30.42
C ASP A 26 -20.66 0.25 -30.48
N ALA A 27 -20.31 -0.32 -31.64
CA ALA A 27 -19.02 -0.98 -31.84
C ALA A 27 -17.86 0.02 -31.73
N GLU A 28 -17.97 1.21 -32.35
CA GLU A 28 -16.97 2.27 -32.24
C GLU A 28 -16.73 2.70 -30.79
N LEU A 29 -17.80 2.85 -30.00
CA LEU A 29 -17.70 3.22 -28.58
C LEU A 29 -17.01 2.14 -27.75
N VAL A 30 -17.31 0.86 -28.01
CA VAL A 30 -16.66 -0.28 -27.34
C VAL A 30 -15.18 -0.31 -27.67
N PHE A 31 -14.81 -0.22 -28.94
CA PHE A 31 -13.42 -0.24 -29.37
C PHE A 31 -12.65 0.96 -28.82
N ALA A 32 -13.28 2.14 -28.75
CA ALA A 32 -12.69 3.31 -28.12
C ALA A 32 -12.44 3.11 -26.61
N ALA A 33 -13.41 2.55 -25.88
CA ALA A 33 -13.27 2.25 -24.45
C ALA A 33 -12.17 1.20 -24.20
N LEU A 34 -12.16 0.12 -24.99
CA LEU A 34 -11.14 -0.92 -24.92
C LEU A 34 -9.76 -0.36 -25.25
N GLY A 35 -9.67 0.48 -26.29
CA GLY A 35 -8.44 1.16 -26.69
C GLY A 35 -7.84 2.01 -25.57
N LYS A 36 -8.66 2.74 -24.80
CA LYS A 36 -8.20 3.50 -23.64
C LYS A 36 -7.56 2.62 -22.57
N VAL A 37 -8.20 1.50 -22.22
CA VAL A 37 -7.66 0.55 -21.22
C VAL A 37 -6.35 -0.05 -21.74
N LEU A 38 -6.31 -0.55 -22.97
CA LEU A 38 -5.12 -1.16 -23.55
C LEU A 38 -3.97 -0.16 -23.67
N TYR A 39 -4.25 1.05 -24.12
CA TYR A 39 -3.25 2.12 -24.21
C TYR A 39 -2.68 2.47 -22.83
N PHE A 40 -3.53 2.58 -21.81
CA PHE A 40 -3.10 2.85 -20.44
C PHE A 40 -2.16 1.74 -19.95
N LEU A 41 -2.58 0.48 -20.04
CA LEU A 41 -1.79 -0.67 -19.59
C LEU A 41 -0.47 -0.80 -20.35
N LYS A 42 -0.45 -0.42 -21.64
CA LYS A 42 0.74 -0.51 -22.48
C LYS A 42 1.77 0.60 -22.20
N THR A 43 1.31 1.80 -21.86
CA THR A 43 2.16 2.99 -21.79
C THR A 43 2.61 3.34 -20.37
N ARG A 44 1.80 3.02 -19.36
CA ARG A 44 2.13 3.32 -17.96
C ARG A 44 3.11 2.29 -17.40
N LYS A 45 4.16 2.79 -16.74
CA LYS A 45 5.11 1.96 -15.99
C LYS A 45 4.71 1.93 -14.51
N VAL A 46 5.29 0.99 -13.76
CA VAL A 46 5.11 0.86 -12.31
C VAL A 46 5.27 2.20 -11.57
N LYS A 47 6.30 2.98 -11.94
CA LYS A 47 6.58 4.30 -11.35
C LYS A 47 5.51 5.37 -11.63
N ASP A 48 4.70 5.17 -12.66
CA ASP A 48 3.65 6.11 -13.06
C ASP A 48 2.30 5.77 -12.39
N MET A 49 2.22 4.65 -11.65
CA MET A 49 1.02 4.15 -10.97
C MET A 49 0.81 4.83 -9.61
N ASN A 50 0.45 6.11 -9.65
CA ASN A 50 0.01 6.86 -8.48
C ASN A 50 -1.52 6.73 -8.26
N GLU A 51 -2.03 7.37 -7.21
CA GLU A 51 -3.45 7.39 -6.86
C GLU A 51 -4.35 7.83 -8.03
N GLN A 52 -3.96 8.90 -8.73
CA GLN A 52 -4.75 9.43 -9.84
C GLN A 52 -4.75 8.47 -11.02
N ALA A 53 -3.60 7.89 -11.36
CA ALA A 53 -3.48 6.91 -12.43
C ALA A 53 -4.34 5.67 -12.15
N CYS A 54 -4.41 5.20 -10.90
CA CYS A 54 -5.28 4.10 -10.50
C CYS A 54 -6.77 4.47 -10.66
N LYS A 55 -7.16 5.68 -10.26
CA LYS A 55 -8.54 6.19 -10.46
C LYS A 55 -8.91 6.28 -11.93
N ASP A 56 -8.03 6.82 -12.76
CA ASP A 56 -8.27 6.95 -14.20
C ASP A 56 -8.45 5.56 -14.85
N LEU A 57 -7.59 4.60 -14.51
CA LEU A 57 -7.71 3.22 -14.98
C LEU A 57 -9.03 2.58 -14.54
N GLN A 58 -9.45 2.83 -13.29
CA GLN A 58 -10.72 2.31 -12.78
C GLN A 58 -11.91 2.89 -13.54
N VAL A 59 -11.90 4.19 -13.84
CA VAL A 59 -12.92 4.83 -14.68
C VAL A 59 -12.97 4.20 -16.08
N PHE A 60 -11.82 4.01 -16.73
CA PHE A 60 -11.78 3.37 -18.06
C PHE A 60 -12.30 1.93 -18.03
N TRP A 61 -11.96 1.18 -16.98
CA TRP A 61 -12.42 -0.18 -16.78
C TRP A 61 -13.92 -0.26 -16.52
N ASP A 62 -14.46 0.63 -15.68
CA ASP A 62 -15.89 0.71 -15.38
C ASP A 62 -16.71 1.12 -16.61
N ASP A 63 -16.19 2.03 -17.43
CA ASP A 63 -16.79 2.38 -18.72
C ASP A 63 -16.82 1.18 -19.68
N LEU A 64 -15.72 0.44 -19.78
CA LEU A 64 -15.64 -0.74 -20.66
C LEU A 64 -16.60 -1.86 -20.22
N LYS A 65 -16.77 -2.08 -18.91
CA LYS A 65 -17.68 -3.11 -18.37
C LYS A 65 -19.15 -2.88 -18.72
N LYS A 66 -19.58 -1.64 -19.01
CA LYS A 66 -20.95 -1.31 -19.40
C LYS A 66 -21.41 -2.03 -20.66
N PHE A 67 -20.47 -2.40 -21.52
CA PHE A 67 -20.75 -2.98 -22.83
C PHE A 67 -20.98 -4.51 -22.80
N LYS A 68 -20.94 -5.16 -21.64
CA LYS A 68 -21.27 -6.59 -21.44
C LYS A 68 -20.52 -7.59 -22.34
N PHE A 69 -19.28 -7.27 -22.74
CA PHE A 69 -18.38 -8.21 -23.41
C PHE A 69 -17.68 -9.11 -22.39
N ASP A 70 -17.14 -10.23 -22.86
CA ASP A 70 -16.24 -11.04 -22.05
C ASP A 70 -14.90 -10.32 -21.90
N LEU A 71 -14.60 -9.93 -20.67
CA LEU A 71 -13.38 -9.21 -20.29
C LEU A 71 -12.50 -10.03 -19.33
N THR A 72 -12.80 -11.32 -19.14
CA THR A 72 -12.05 -12.21 -18.23
C THR A 72 -10.56 -12.28 -18.59
N TRP A 73 -10.22 -12.16 -19.87
CA TRP A 73 -8.84 -12.12 -20.36
C TRP A 73 -8.09 -10.84 -20.00
N LEU A 74 -8.78 -9.72 -19.77
CA LEU A 74 -8.18 -8.40 -19.51
C LEU A 74 -8.12 -8.07 -18.01
N GLU A 75 -9.07 -8.61 -17.25
CA GLU A 75 -9.22 -8.35 -15.82
C GLU A 75 -7.94 -8.58 -14.99
N PRO A 76 -7.17 -9.68 -15.16
CA PRO A 76 -5.94 -9.89 -14.40
C PRO A 76 -4.91 -8.76 -14.59
N TYR A 77 -4.82 -8.20 -15.80
CA TYR A 77 -3.88 -7.13 -16.11
C TYR A 77 -4.30 -5.79 -15.48
N VAL A 78 -5.61 -5.52 -15.46
CA VAL A 78 -6.17 -4.34 -14.79
C VAL A 78 -5.97 -4.44 -13.29
N GLN A 79 -6.28 -5.59 -12.68
CA GLN A 79 -6.07 -5.81 -11.25
C GLN A 79 -4.59 -5.70 -10.87
N PHE A 80 -3.70 -6.28 -11.69
CA PHE A 80 -2.26 -6.15 -11.48
C PHE A 80 -1.81 -4.68 -11.51
N ALA A 81 -2.24 -3.92 -12.50
CA ALA A 81 -1.91 -2.49 -12.61
C ALA A 81 -2.45 -1.69 -11.41
N LEU A 82 -3.71 -1.91 -11.00
CA LEU A 82 -4.29 -1.28 -9.80
C LEU A 82 -3.52 -1.66 -8.52
N GLY A 83 -2.99 -2.88 -8.44
CA GLY A 83 -2.17 -3.36 -7.34
C GLY A 83 -0.75 -2.79 -7.29
N MET A 84 -0.22 -2.24 -8.40
CA MET A 84 1.15 -1.73 -8.46
C MET A 84 1.41 -0.59 -7.48
N LYS A 85 0.40 0.25 -7.18
CA LYS A 85 0.54 1.32 -6.18
C LYS A 85 1.02 0.76 -4.84
N SER A 86 0.36 -0.30 -4.36
CA SER A 86 0.73 -0.96 -3.09
C SER A 86 2.12 -1.59 -3.13
N TYR A 87 2.57 -2.05 -4.30
CA TYR A 87 3.91 -2.58 -4.48
C TYR A 87 4.96 -1.47 -4.34
N VAL A 88 4.76 -0.33 -5.00
CA VAL A 88 5.66 0.82 -4.92
C VAL A 88 5.77 1.36 -3.49
N GLU A 89 4.65 1.49 -2.79
CA GLU A 89 4.63 1.91 -1.38
C GLU A 89 5.40 0.94 -0.48
N ARG A 90 5.21 -0.37 -0.65
CA ARG A 90 5.96 -1.39 0.12
C ARG A 90 7.45 -1.37 -0.19
N VAL A 91 7.86 -1.16 -1.44
CA VAL A 91 9.29 -1.06 -1.80
C VAL A 91 9.94 0.11 -1.06
N MET A 92 9.30 1.29 -1.05
CA MET A 92 9.80 2.45 -0.29
C MET A 92 9.87 2.18 1.22
N GLN A 93 8.87 1.49 1.78
CA GLN A 93 8.88 1.12 3.21
C GLN A 93 10.04 0.16 3.54
N VAL A 94 10.32 -0.81 2.67
CA VAL A 94 11.43 -1.75 2.85
C VAL A 94 12.78 -1.04 2.76
N GLU A 95 12.93 -0.06 1.87
CA GLU A 95 14.15 0.74 1.77
C GLU A 95 14.40 1.53 3.06
N LYS A 96 13.37 2.22 3.57
CA LYS A 96 13.46 2.93 4.86
C LYS A 96 13.80 1.98 6.01
N LEU A 97 13.15 0.81 6.07
CA LEU A 97 13.39 -0.16 7.12
C LEU A 97 14.83 -0.70 7.10
N LYS A 98 15.44 -0.83 5.90
CA LYS A 98 16.86 -1.21 5.80
C LYS A 98 17.77 -0.15 6.41
N GLU A 99 17.49 1.13 6.19
CA GLU A 99 18.24 2.23 6.82
C GLU A 99 18.09 2.19 8.34
N ASP A 100 16.87 2.03 8.85
CA ASP A 100 16.59 1.94 10.28
C ASP A 100 17.33 0.75 10.94
N VAL A 101 17.40 -0.41 10.26
CA VAL A 101 18.16 -1.58 10.73
C VAL A 101 19.66 -1.30 10.82
N VAL A 102 20.22 -0.55 9.88
CA VAL A 102 21.65 -0.17 9.92
C VAL A 102 21.93 0.74 11.11
N VAL A 103 21.08 1.74 11.36
CA VAL A 103 21.21 2.62 12.53
C VAL A 103 21.12 1.81 13.82
N LEU A 104 20.09 0.98 13.97
CA LEU A 104 19.92 0.17 15.17
C LEU A 104 21.13 -0.74 15.43
N LYS A 105 21.73 -1.31 14.39
CA LYS A 105 22.91 -2.16 14.50
C LYS A 105 24.12 -1.38 15.06
N LEU A 106 24.39 -0.19 14.54
CA LEU A 106 25.49 0.66 15.03
C LEU A 106 25.27 1.07 16.49
N GLU A 107 24.03 1.36 16.86
CA GLU A 107 23.66 1.75 18.21
C GLU A 107 23.85 0.60 19.20
N THR A 108 23.52 -0.63 18.78
CA THR A 108 23.80 -1.85 19.55
C THR A 108 25.29 -2.05 19.74
N GLU A 109 26.10 -2.00 18.67
CA GLU A 109 27.57 -2.15 18.76
C GLU A 109 28.19 -1.09 19.70
N ARG A 110 27.71 0.15 19.63
CA ARG A 110 28.13 1.24 20.52
C ARG A 110 27.75 0.98 21.98
N LEU A 111 26.56 0.46 22.24
CA LEU A 111 26.12 0.13 23.60
C LEU A 111 26.88 -1.06 24.17
N GLU A 112 27.15 -2.08 23.36
CA GLU A 112 27.99 -3.23 23.75
C GLU A 112 29.41 -2.78 24.12
N ALA A 113 30.03 -1.89 23.33
CA ALA A 113 31.35 -1.34 23.66
C ALA A 113 31.36 -0.57 24.99
N LYS A 114 30.28 0.18 25.27
CA LYS A 114 30.11 0.89 26.55
C LYS A 114 29.92 -0.06 27.72
N LEU A 115 29.18 -1.16 27.53
CA LEU A 115 28.98 -2.19 28.54
C LEU A 115 30.32 -2.83 28.90
N VAL A 116 31.09 -3.30 27.91
CA VAL A 116 32.42 -3.91 28.13
C VAL A 116 33.34 -2.94 28.89
N THR A 117 33.33 -1.66 28.51
CA THR A 117 34.13 -0.63 29.20
C THR A 117 33.67 -0.44 30.65
N ALA A 118 32.36 -0.41 30.91
CA ALA A 118 31.83 -0.24 32.26
C ALA A 118 32.11 -1.45 33.16
N GLU A 119 32.04 -2.66 32.61
CA GLU A 119 32.35 -3.92 33.30
C GLU A 119 33.81 -3.95 33.76
N VAL A 120 34.75 -3.62 32.86
CA VAL A 120 36.17 -3.54 33.20
C VAL A 120 36.44 -2.48 34.27
N ASN A 121 35.81 -1.30 34.16
CA ASN A 121 35.94 -0.25 35.18
C ASN A 121 35.41 -0.72 36.55
N LEU A 122 34.30 -1.45 36.58
CA LEU A 122 33.72 -1.99 37.81
C LEU A 122 34.65 -3.01 38.46
N ASP A 123 35.24 -3.93 37.66
CA ASP A 123 36.21 -4.91 38.16
C ASP A 123 37.45 -4.23 38.77
N VAL A 124 38.00 -3.21 38.11
CA VAL A 124 39.14 -2.44 38.62
C VAL A 124 38.80 -1.76 39.96
N GLU A 125 37.63 -1.12 40.07
CA GLU A 125 37.19 -0.49 41.32
C GLU A 125 36.94 -1.52 42.43
N LYS A 126 36.39 -2.70 42.09
CA LYS A 126 36.19 -3.80 43.04
C LYS A 126 37.52 -4.29 43.60
N ASP A 127 38.54 -4.44 42.76
CA ASP A 127 39.89 -4.82 43.18
C ASP A 127 40.58 -3.72 44.02
N LEU A 128 40.38 -2.44 43.67
CA LEU A 128 40.88 -1.31 44.46
C LEU A 128 40.26 -1.26 45.86
N LEU A 129 38.95 -1.53 45.98
CA LEU A 129 38.26 -1.59 47.27
C LEU A 129 38.76 -2.75 48.15
N LYS A 130 38.95 -3.93 47.56
CA LYS A 130 39.57 -5.07 48.26
C LYS A 130 40.98 -4.74 48.76
N ALA A 131 41.79 -4.08 47.94
CA ALA A 131 43.14 -3.64 48.34
C ALA A 131 43.13 -2.61 49.49
N LYS A 132 42.06 -1.82 49.61
CA LYS A 132 41.84 -0.89 50.74
C LYS A 132 41.26 -1.56 51.99
N GLY A 133 40.95 -2.86 51.94
CA GLY A 133 40.42 -3.62 53.07
C GLY A 133 38.90 -3.60 53.21
N PHE A 134 38.17 -3.14 52.19
CA PHE A 134 36.71 -3.28 52.14
C PHE A 134 36.33 -4.69 51.66
N ASN A 135 35.40 -5.33 52.37
CA ASN A 135 34.86 -6.65 52.00
C ASN A 135 33.57 -6.48 51.18
N GLU A 136 33.32 -7.45 50.29
CA GLU A 136 32.05 -7.55 49.57
C GLU A 136 30.94 -7.90 50.56
N ILE A 137 29.88 -7.10 50.62
CA ILE A 137 28.72 -7.32 51.48
C ILE A 137 27.53 -7.68 50.60
N ASP A 138 26.85 -8.77 50.94
CA ASP A 138 25.59 -9.16 50.30
C ASP A 138 24.45 -8.26 50.80
N LEU A 139 24.10 -7.27 49.98
CA LEU A 139 23.02 -6.33 50.24
C LEU A 139 21.66 -7.02 50.44
N ASP A 140 21.39 -8.17 49.82
CA ASP A 140 20.12 -8.87 49.99
C ASP A 140 19.99 -9.49 51.39
N SER A 141 21.10 -9.97 51.95
CA SER A 141 21.17 -10.44 53.34
C SER A 141 21.09 -9.31 54.36
N GLU A 142 21.62 -8.13 54.04
CA GLU A 142 21.66 -6.96 54.93
C GLU A 142 20.33 -6.19 54.95
N LEU A 143 19.62 -6.13 53.81
CA LEU A 143 18.32 -5.48 53.67
C LEU A 143 17.13 -6.39 54.05
N GLY A 144 17.37 -7.67 54.32
CA GLY A 144 16.34 -8.61 54.79
C GLY A 144 15.28 -8.99 53.75
N CYS A 145 15.55 -8.81 52.45
CA CYS A 145 14.60 -9.08 51.35
C CYS A 145 14.43 -10.58 51.00
N GLY A 146 14.87 -11.50 51.87
CA GLY A 146 14.89 -12.93 51.59
C GLY A 146 13.73 -13.78 52.13
N SER A 147 12.71 -13.24 52.82
CA SER A 147 11.72 -14.10 53.48
C SER A 147 10.31 -13.51 53.65
N LEU A 148 9.63 -13.23 52.55
CA LEU A 148 8.16 -13.21 52.52
C LEU A 148 7.65 -14.54 51.98
N LYS A 149 7.68 -15.59 52.83
CA LYS A 149 6.88 -16.78 52.56
C LYS A 149 5.40 -16.37 52.62
N PRO A 150 4.57 -16.63 51.59
CA PRO A 150 3.16 -16.31 51.66
C PRO A 150 2.53 -17.10 52.81
N LYS A 151 1.97 -16.40 53.80
CA LYS A 151 1.10 -17.02 54.81
C LYS A 151 -0.16 -17.48 54.10
N THR A 152 -0.32 -18.79 53.91
CA THR A 152 -1.60 -19.38 53.51
C THR A 152 -2.59 -19.21 54.66
N PHE A 153 -3.53 -18.28 54.53
CA PHE A 153 -4.69 -18.21 55.41
C PHE A 153 -5.64 -19.35 55.05
N LYS A 154 -5.82 -20.31 55.96
CA LYS A 154 -6.94 -21.26 55.88
C LYS A 154 -8.20 -20.54 56.36
N LEU A 155 -9.15 -20.31 55.45
CA LEU A 155 -10.51 -19.95 55.80
C LEU A 155 -11.22 -21.22 56.27
N ASN A 156 -11.56 -21.28 57.55
CA ASN A 156 -12.57 -22.21 58.03
C ASN A 156 -13.94 -21.63 57.65
N LEU A 157 -14.71 -22.39 56.89
CA LEU A 157 -16.13 -22.13 56.65
C LEU A 157 -16.88 -22.97 57.70
N ASP A 158 -17.57 -22.30 58.63
CA ASP A 158 -18.71 -22.86 59.36
C ASP A 158 -19.98 -22.69 58.51
#